data_AF-A0A7J0FT14-F1
#
_entry.id   AF-A0A7J0FT14-F1
#
_cell.length_a   1.000
_cell.length_b   1.000
_cell.length_c   1.000
_cell.angle_alpha   90.00
_cell.angle_beta   90.00
_cell.angle_gamma   90.00
#
_symmetry.space_group_name_H-M   'P 1'
#
loop_
_entity.id
_entity.type
_entity.pdbx_description
1 polymer ?
#
loop_
_entity_poly.entity_id
_entity_poly.type
_entity_poly.pdbx_seq_one_letter_code
_entity_poly.pdbx_strand_id
1 'polypeptide(L)'
;MAVPLLTKKIVKKRVKKFKRPQSDWKLSEGPRVLIPMFKGCTLTPDIGYGSDNKSRHYLPNGFKKFIVHNLKELEDCAEIAHSVSTRKRKEIVERAAQLDVVVTNKLARLHSQEDE
;
A
#
# COMPACT_ATOMS: atom_id res chain seq x y z
N MET A 1 -6.88 15.15 -16.18
CA MET A 1 -6.90 14.63 -14.78
C MET A 1 -7.25 13.15 -14.83
N ALA A 2 -6.43 12.29 -14.24
CA ALA A 2 -6.67 10.84 -14.23
C ALA A 2 -8.06 10.49 -13.66
N VAL A 3 -8.77 9.60 -14.34
CA VAL A 3 -10.07 9.09 -13.91
C VAL A 3 -9.86 7.81 -13.08
N PRO A 4 -10.47 7.68 -11.89
CA PRO A 4 -10.34 6.48 -11.08
C PRO A 4 -10.98 5.27 -11.78
N LEU A 5 -10.25 4.15 -11.81
CA LEU A 5 -10.69 2.91 -12.45
C LEU A 5 -11.83 2.23 -11.69
N LEU A 6 -11.87 2.41 -10.36
CA LEU A 6 -12.85 1.76 -9.50
C LEU A 6 -14.01 2.71 -9.16
N THR A 7 -15.21 2.37 -9.64
CA THR A 7 -16.46 3.06 -9.29
C THR A 7 -17.08 2.59 -7.98
N LYS A 8 -16.78 1.34 -7.57
CA LYS A 8 -17.32 0.73 -6.35
C LYS A 8 -16.59 1.24 -5.10
N LYS A 9 -17.35 1.59 -4.06
CA LYS A 9 -16.80 1.95 -2.75
C LYS A 9 -15.97 0.80 -2.16
N ILE A 10 -14.73 1.11 -1.76
CA ILE A 10 -13.84 0.14 -1.10
C ILE A 10 -14.33 -0.11 0.33
N VAL A 11 -14.74 -1.34 0.62
CA VAL A 11 -15.12 -1.79 1.96
C VAL A 11 -14.07 -2.76 2.48
N LYS A 12 -13.43 -2.44 3.60
CA LYS A 12 -12.52 -3.34 4.32
C LYS A 12 -13.31 -4.04 5.42
N LYS A 13 -13.48 -5.36 5.32
CA LYS A 13 -14.18 -6.17 6.34
C LYS A 13 -13.49 -6.15 7.69
N ARG A 14 -12.17 -5.94 7.70
CA ARG A 14 -11.36 -5.78 8.90
C ARG A 14 -10.23 -4.81 8.63
N VAL A 15 -10.02 -3.89 9.58
CA VAL A 15 -8.92 -2.91 9.53
C VAL A 15 -7.85 -3.23 10.59
N LYS A 16 -8.24 -3.84 11.72
CA LYS A 16 -7.33 -4.21 12.81
C LYS A 16 -6.40 -5.34 12.38
N LYS A 17 -5.08 -5.09 12.47
CA LYS A 17 -4.03 -6.08 12.22
C LYS A 17 -4.20 -7.29 13.16
N PHE A 18 -3.95 -8.48 12.64
CA PHE A 18 -3.85 -9.70 13.45
C PHE A 18 -2.56 -9.61 14.27
N LYS A 19 -2.69 -9.45 15.59
CA LYS A 19 -1.54 -9.44 16.49
C LYS A 19 -1.22 -10.87 16.91
N ARG A 20 0.07 -11.17 16.99
CA ARG A 20 0.51 -12.42 17.62
C ARG A 20 0.14 -12.36 19.11
N PRO A 21 -0.47 -13.41 19.69
CA PRO A 21 -0.63 -13.51 21.14
C PRO A 21 0.73 -13.34 21.83
N GLN A 22 0.76 -12.61 22.96
CA GLN A 22 1.98 -12.35 23.72
C GLN A 22 3.11 -11.68 22.91
N SER A 23 2.76 -10.85 21.90
CA SER A 23 3.75 -10.07 21.12
C SER A 23 4.61 -9.11 21.96
N ASP A 24 4.17 -8.81 23.17
CA ASP A 24 4.72 -7.79 24.03
C ASP A 24 5.91 -8.34 24.88
N TRP A 25 6.08 -9.67 24.92
CA TRP A 25 7.16 -10.34 25.64
C TRP A 25 7.86 -11.39 24.77
N LYS A 26 9.20 -11.31 24.65
CA LYS A 26 10.05 -12.32 23.98
C LYS A 26 10.19 -13.57 24.88
N LEU A 27 9.16 -14.40 24.97
CA LEU A 27 9.25 -15.71 25.65
C LEU A 27 9.30 -16.83 24.60
N SER A 28 10.23 -17.77 24.78
CA SER A 28 10.44 -18.93 23.90
C SER A 28 9.20 -19.83 23.84
N GLU A 29 8.94 -20.36 22.63
CA GLU A 29 7.70 -21.01 22.23
C GLU A 29 7.50 -22.38 22.91
N GLY A 30 6.35 -22.55 23.57
CA GLY A 30 5.79 -23.85 23.94
C GLY A 30 4.57 -24.21 23.07
N PRO A 31 4.20 -25.49 22.93
CA PRO A 31 3.24 -25.97 21.93
C PRO A 31 1.75 -25.62 22.19
N ARG A 32 1.44 -24.64 23.04
CA ARG A 32 0.06 -24.41 23.56
C ARG A 32 -0.50 -22.99 23.48
N VAL A 33 0.20 -22.03 22.88
CA VAL A 33 -0.21 -20.60 22.83
C VAL A 33 -1.01 -20.20 21.58
N LEU A 34 -1.40 -21.16 20.74
CA LEU A 34 -1.91 -20.92 19.36
C LEU A 34 -3.31 -21.48 19.10
N ILE A 35 -4.22 -21.51 20.09
CA ILE A 35 -5.63 -21.89 19.85
C ILE A 35 -6.53 -20.68 20.06
N PRO A 36 -6.79 -19.86 19.03
CA PRO A 36 -7.56 -18.63 19.15
C PRO A 36 -9.03 -18.96 18.88
N MET A 37 -9.59 -19.84 19.70
CA MET A 37 -10.99 -20.26 19.63
C MET A 37 -11.80 -19.82 20.86
N PHE A 38 -11.15 -19.18 21.84
CA PHE A 38 -11.81 -18.65 23.03
C PHE A 38 -12.24 -17.19 22.84
N LYS A 39 -13.46 -16.86 23.31
CA LYS A 39 -13.97 -15.49 23.33
C LYS A 39 -13.03 -14.61 24.15
N GLY A 40 -12.67 -13.44 23.62
CA GLY A 40 -11.73 -12.50 24.26
C GLY A 40 -10.27 -12.64 23.81
N CYS A 41 -9.89 -13.75 23.16
CA CYS A 41 -8.57 -13.91 22.54
C CYS A 41 -8.48 -13.21 21.18
N THR A 42 -7.24 -13.00 20.69
CA THR A 42 -7.01 -12.44 19.36
C THR A 42 -7.54 -13.38 18.29
N LEU A 43 -8.48 -12.90 17.47
CA LEU A 43 -9.05 -13.65 16.34
C LEU A 43 -7.96 -14.12 15.36
N THR A 44 -8.16 -15.27 14.73
CA THR A 44 -7.32 -15.81 13.64
C THR A 44 -7.58 -15.14 12.30
N PRO A 45 -6.58 -15.14 11.39
CA PRO A 45 -6.79 -14.78 10.00
C PRO A 45 -7.55 -15.89 9.25
N ASP A 46 -8.76 -15.58 8.79
CA ASP A 46 -9.61 -16.47 8.00
C ASP A 46 -10.01 -15.85 6.64
N ILE A 47 -10.42 -16.69 5.67
CA ILE A 47 -10.85 -16.29 4.32
C ILE A 47 -12.04 -15.30 4.37
N GLY A 48 -12.90 -15.42 5.38
CA GLY A 48 -14.08 -14.54 5.56
C GLY A 48 -13.73 -13.04 5.65
N TYR A 49 -12.53 -12.70 6.13
CA TYR A 49 -12.05 -11.31 6.23
C TYR A 49 -11.53 -10.75 4.90
N GLY A 50 -11.43 -11.56 3.84
CA GLY A 50 -10.98 -11.12 2.52
C GLY A 50 -11.88 -10.03 1.91
N SER A 51 -11.27 -8.98 1.36
CA SER A 51 -11.97 -7.94 0.60
C SER A 51 -12.51 -8.48 -0.72
N ASP A 52 -13.50 -7.80 -1.29
CA ASP A 52 -13.99 -8.12 -2.64
C ASP A 52 -12.85 -8.09 -3.67
N ASN A 53 -12.84 -9.06 -4.57
CA ASN A 53 -11.81 -9.26 -5.60
C ASN A 53 -11.58 -8.00 -6.43
N LYS A 54 -12.66 -7.27 -6.78
CA LYS A 54 -12.58 -6.03 -7.56
C LYS A 54 -11.89 -4.88 -6.79
N SER A 55 -12.03 -4.85 -5.47
CA SER A 55 -11.47 -3.79 -4.59
C SER A 55 -10.10 -4.16 -3.98
N ARG A 56 -9.61 -5.37 -4.28
CA ARG A 56 -8.37 -5.89 -3.72
C ARG A 56 -7.18 -5.12 -4.32
N HIS A 57 -6.24 -4.72 -3.48
CA HIS A 57 -5.03 -3.95 -3.85
C HIS A 57 -5.27 -2.51 -4.37
N TYR A 58 -6.50 -1.98 -4.28
CA TYR A 58 -6.76 -0.58 -4.58
C TYR A 58 -6.40 0.34 -3.41
N LEU A 59 -5.92 1.53 -3.76
CA LEU A 59 -5.74 2.67 -2.87
C LEU A 59 -7.10 3.34 -2.60
N PRO A 60 -7.24 4.11 -1.50
CA PRO A 60 -8.48 4.84 -1.19
C PRO A 60 -8.86 5.89 -2.24
N ASN A 61 -7.90 6.34 -3.07
CA ASN A 61 -8.14 7.25 -4.19
C ASN A 61 -8.81 6.59 -5.42
N GLY A 62 -9.09 5.28 -5.36
CA GLY A 62 -9.74 4.55 -6.46
C GLY A 62 -8.80 4.06 -7.56
N PHE A 63 -7.49 4.25 -7.40
CA PHE A 63 -6.47 3.74 -8.31
C PHE A 63 -5.81 2.47 -7.76
N LYS A 64 -5.28 1.64 -8.67
CA LYS A 64 -4.42 0.52 -8.32
C LYS A 64 -2.98 1.02 -8.32
N LYS A 65 -2.25 0.79 -7.24
CA LYS A 65 -0.86 1.24 -7.13
C LYS A 65 0.07 0.29 -7.88
N PHE A 66 0.93 0.83 -8.73
CA PHE A 66 2.02 0.12 -9.34
C PHE A 66 3.35 0.71 -8.89
N ILE A 67 4.28 -0.16 -8.50
CA ILE A 67 5.64 0.28 -8.17
C ILE A 67 6.40 0.41 -9.48
N VAL A 68 6.95 1.59 -9.75
CA VAL A 68 7.66 1.90 -10.99
C VAL A 68 9.15 2.05 -10.72
N HIS A 69 9.95 1.39 -11.55
CA HIS A 69 11.41 1.48 -11.52
C HIS A 69 11.97 2.38 -12.63
N ASN A 70 11.31 2.39 -13.79
CA ASN A 70 11.79 3.05 -15.00
C ASN A 70 10.67 3.81 -15.74
N LEU A 71 11.05 4.72 -16.64
CA LEU A 71 10.10 5.50 -17.45
C LEU A 71 9.19 4.66 -18.35
N LYS A 72 9.61 3.45 -18.72
CA LYS A 72 8.85 2.56 -19.62
C LYS A 72 7.63 1.91 -18.94
N GLU A 73 7.60 1.86 -17.62
CA GLU A 73 6.56 1.18 -16.82
C GLU A 73 5.43 2.16 -16.42
N LEU A 74 5.39 3.34 -17.01
CA LEU A 74 4.48 4.43 -16.64
C LEU A 74 3.17 4.33 -17.43
N GLU A 75 2.22 3.54 -16.94
CA GLU A 75 0.91 3.35 -17.60
C GLU A 75 -0.28 3.87 -16.76
N ASP A 76 -0.21 3.72 -15.44
CA ASP A 76 -1.29 4.01 -14.48
C ASP A 76 -0.73 4.70 -13.21
N CYS A 77 -1.52 4.80 -12.14
CA CYS A 77 -1.08 5.35 -10.85
C CYS A 77 0.21 4.69 -10.34
N ALA A 78 1.27 5.50 -10.27
CA ALA A 78 2.63 5.06 -9.99
C ALA A 78 3.08 5.42 -8.57
N GLU A 79 3.82 4.52 -7.95
CA GLU A 79 4.59 4.73 -6.74
C GLU A 79 6.07 4.53 -7.10
N ILE A 80 6.87 5.59 -7.06
CA ILE A 80 8.27 5.49 -7.47
C ILE A 80 9.04 4.64 -6.46
N ALA A 81 9.76 3.62 -6.93
CA ALA A 81 10.49 2.70 -6.07
C ALA A 81 11.56 3.40 -5.21
N HIS A 82 11.87 2.80 -4.06
CA HIS A 82 12.91 3.30 -3.16
C HIS A 82 14.30 3.31 -3.82
N SER A 83 14.59 2.37 -4.72
CA SER A 83 15.90 2.25 -5.39
C SER A 83 16.18 3.36 -6.41
N VAL A 84 15.17 4.12 -6.85
CA VAL A 84 15.33 5.15 -7.88
C VAL A 84 15.95 6.41 -7.27
N SER A 85 17.04 6.88 -7.88
CA SER A 85 17.75 8.11 -7.50
C SER A 85 16.95 9.37 -7.84
N THR A 86 17.33 10.50 -7.23
CA THR A 86 16.63 11.78 -7.36
C THR A 86 16.55 12.31 -8.79
N ARG A 87 17.64 12.16 -9.57
CA ARG A 87 17.68 12.57 -10.98
C ARG A 87 16.62 11.87 -11.82
N LYS A 88 16.56 10.53 -11.73
CA LYS A 88 15.54 9.72 -12.44
C LYS A 88 14.13 9.96 -11.90
N ARG A 89 13.98 10.26 -10.61
CA ARG A 89 12.67 10.64 -10.04
C ARG A 89 12.10 11.89 -10.70
N LYS A 90 12.93 12.91 -10.96
CA LYS A 90 12.51 14.13 -11.65
C LYS A 90 11.98 13.82 -13.05
N GLU A 91 12.71 13.03 -13.82
CA GLU A 91 12.30 12.58 -15.17
C GLU A 91 10.97 11.80 -15.13
N ILE A 92 10.79 10.91 -14.14
CA ILE A 92 9.54 10.15 -13.97
C ILE A 92 8.37 11.09 -13.65
N VAL A 93 8.58 12.08 -12.79
CA VAL A 93 7.53 13.05 -12.41
C VAL A 93 7.15 13.93 -13.60
N GLU A 94 8.12 14.40 -14.38
CA GLU A 94 7.88 15.18 -15.60
C GLU A 94 7.12 14.38 -16.65
N ARG A 95 7.53 13.12 -16.88
CA ARG A 95 6.83 12.22 -17.81
C ARG A 95 5.43 11.86 -17.33
N ALA A 96 5.24 11.66 -16.02
CA ALA A 96 3.93 11.41 -15.44
C ALA A 96 2.97 12.59 -15.65
N ALA A 97 3.47 13.82 -15.55
CA ALA A 97 2.68 15.02 -15.80
C ALA A 97 2.21 15.13 -17.26
N GLN A 98 3.05 14.69 -18.22
CA GLN A 98 2.68 14.67 -19.64
C GLN A 98 1.61 13.61 -19.95
N LEU A 99 1.69 12.46 -19.29
CA LEU A 99 0.77 11.33 -19.48
C LEU A 99 -0.47 11.43 -18.58
N ASP A 100 -0.60 12.52 -17.80
CA ASP A 100 -1.71 12.73 -16.86
C ASP A 100 -1.83 11.62 -15.80
N VAL A 101 -0.70 11.00 -15.44
CA VAL A 101 -0.60 9.91 -14.46
C VAL A 101 -0.43 10.43 -13.04
N VAL A 102 -1.19 9.87 -12.11
CA VAL A 102 -1.09 10.20 -10.67
C VAL A 102 0.09 9.48 -10.04
N VAL A 103 1.07 10.23 -9.53
CA VAL A 103 2.19 9.71 -8.75
C VAL A 103 1.94 9.93 -7.26
N THR A 104 1.91 8.84 -6.46
CA THR A 104 1.58 8.92 -5.03
C THR A 104 2.64 9.61 -4.20
N ASN A 105 3.91 9.44 -4.57
CA ASN A 105 5.07 9.97 -3.85
C ASN A 105 5.81 11.06 -4.65
N LYS A 106 5.07 11.94 -5.35
CA LYS A 106 5.62 12.99 -6.22
C LYS A 106 6.69 13.86 -5.56
N LEU A 107 6.51 14.22 -4.28
CA LEU A 107 7.42 15.11 -3.55
C LEU A 107 8.59 14.38 -2.87
N ALA A 108 8.63 13.05 -2.91
CA ALA A 108 9.59 12.28 -2.13
C ALA A 108 11.03 12.44 -2.65
N ARG A 109 11.93 12.93 -1.78
CA ARG A 109 13.37 13.17 -2.05
C ARG A 109 13.68 14.27 -3.07
N LEU A 110 12.71 15.11 -3.43
CA LEU A 110 12.89 16.23 -4.36
C LEU A 110 12.95 17.60 -3.67
N HIS A 111 13.21 17.65 -2.35
CA HIS A 111 13.38 18.93 -1.66
C HIS A 111 14.71 19.58 -2.03
N SER A 112 14.62 20.81 -2.52
CA SER A 112 15.70 21.80 -2.55
C SER A 112 15.75 22.52 -1.20
N GLN A 113 16.90 23.08 -0.86
CA GLN A 113 17.14 23.81 0.38
C GLN A 113 16.32 25.12 0.50
N GLU A 114 15.58 25.50 -0.55
CA GLU A 114 14.71 26.69 -0.62
C GLU A 114 13.24 26.40 -0.27
N ASP A 115 12.87 25.13 -0.10
CA ASP A 115 11.48 24.69 0.16
C ASP A 115 11.19 24.44 1.67
N GLU A 116 12.03 24.94 2.58
CA GLU A 116 11.82 24.92 4.05
C GLU A 116 11.19 26.21 4.58
#